data_AF-A0A956TK31-F1
#
_entry.id   AF-A0A956TK31-F1
#
_cell.length_a   1.000
_cell.length_b   1.000
_cell.length_c   1.000
_cell.angle_alpha   90.00
_cell.angle_beta   90.00
_cell.angle_gamma   90.00
#
_symmetry.space_group_name_H-M   'P 1'
#
loop_
_entity.id
_entity.type
_entity.pdbx_description
1 polymer ?
#
loop_
_entity_poly.entity_id
_entity_poly.type
_entity_poly.pdbx_seq_one_letter_code
_entity_poly.pdbx_strand_id
1 'polypeptide(L)'
;MSKTTETDPSNKTQSKLYIRSEVLAVIQHLNSLSSPSKAERLKQIKRLRALGQGQDNGQLLCHVQDILLGELTRATQRELITLVSELLMELGDGVYLNDRLWDIIRNPDVPDAVKDACNLILRHLGDTADPELYLEYLQDPQALINQETTRMISASGENPETLIDFIDFILSLNGDDQARLVSSLHRDYASKELVDMFVPLLESDPSPELWEVLVDSLGETKSPKAARSLQWLLTWGRKDEVQEGFKGQLPIDERRLEKALKSLQLAGAVGQLDIAPDEVIIETGHPVLAQSLPHNCYATMPDGIGNQGLLYSRRRENGDVSLFCLAINDVHGVIDCFGFYQLAEPDFHRIMEKFHEGTSKVVVEPEYIIAKVIAAETINRQKKYRLPYEYQCWRPLLGGVKPMPEGHLDRYKQWANLDWLPETYNLYQHPDFNTWFLEQGDEDVATTELAEAMATVQSALPTIGQTFQDLMDQLDASADRMMAALLQTPWRQQLQRRLQESAYLLHCQEAATFCKLAATEALKLEQEQASEKLVSGFVQAYGRRCLLEALLRDRTGSVDYEALTELIKALEARWGL
;
A
#
# COMPACT_ATOMS: atom_id res chain seq x y z
N MET A 1 -37.43 -15.82 65.40
CA MET A 1 -35.99 -15.51 65.28
C MET A 1 -35.79 -14.88 63.93
N SER A 2 -35.64 -13.55 63.92
CA SER A 2 -35.29 -12.76 62.74
C SER A 2 -33.81 -12.97 62.44
N LYS A 3 -33.47 -13.24 61.18
CA LYS A 3 -32.13 -12.99 60.63
C LYS A 3 -32.31 -12.20 59.34
N THR A 4 -32.34 -10.89 59.54
CA THR A 4 -31.96 -9.86 58.57
C THR A 4 -30.61 -10.22 57.96
N THR A 5 -30.60 -10.49 56.65
CA THR A 5 -29.40 -10.41 55.82
C THR A 5 -29.12 -8.94 55.54
N GLU A 6 -28.36 -8.30 56.42
CA GLU A 6 -27.69 -7.05 56.12
C GLU A 6 -26.66 -7.29 55.02
N THR A 7 -26.92 -6.77 53.83
CA THR A 7 -25.87 -6.52 52.84
C THR A 7 -25.00 -5.39 53.36
N ASP A 8 -23.79 -5.72 53.81
CA ASP A 8 -22.81 -4.77 54.33
C ASP A 8 -22.49 -3.68 53.27
N PRO A 9 -22.85 -2.40 53.51
CA PRO A 9 -22.59 -1.29 52.58
C PRO A 9 -21.08 -0.96 52.47
N SER A 10 -20.24 -1.45 53.40
CA SER A 10 -18.81 -1.16 53.43
C SER A 10 -18.06 -1.74 52.21
N ASN A 11 -18.49 -2.91 51.72
CA ASN A 11 -17.82 -3.62 50.63
C ASN A 11 -18.10 -2.98 49.25
N LYS A 12 -19.32 -2.45 49.03
CA LYS A 12 -19.66 -1.69 47.81
C LYS A 12 -18.96 -0.32 47.73
N THR A 13 -18.75 0.33 48.87
CA THR A 13 -18.13 1.66 48.94
C THR A 13 -16.61 1.58 48.71
N GLN A 14 -15.96 0.51 49.21
CA GLN A 14 -14.56 0.20 48.93
C GLN A 14 -14.32 -0.12 47.44
N SER A 15 -15.26 -0.82 46.78
CA SER A 15 -15.19 -1.13 45.35
C SER A 15 -15.23 0.12 44.45
N LYS A 16 -16.10 1.10 44.73
CA LYS A 16 -16.20 2.34 43.92
C LYS A 16 -14.99 3.27 44.07
N LEU A 17 -14.47 3.44 45.28
CA LEU A 17 -13.25 4.21 45.54
C LEU A 17 -12.04 3.58 44.84
N TYR A 18 -11.95 2.25 44.88
CA TYR A 18 -10.94 1.50 44.17
C TYR A 18 -11.05 1.71 42.64
N ILE A 19 -12.23 1.56 42.05
CA ILE A 19 -12.45 1.82 40.61
C ILE A 19 -12.04 3.24 40.24
N ARG A 20 -12.46 4.25 41.03
CA ARG A 20 -12.06 5.65 40.78
C ARG A 20 -10.54 5.81 40.81
N SER A 21 -9.85 5.22 41.78
CA SER A 21 -8.39 5.29 41.85
C SER A 21 -7.70 4.63 40.65
N GLU A 22 -8.23 3.51 40.16
CA GLU A 22 -7.68 2.79 39.00
C GLU A 22 -7.91 3.57 37.69
N VAL A 23 -9.10 4.14 37.49
CA VAL A 23 -9.39 4.99 36.32
C VAL A 23 -8.47 6.20 36.29
N LEU A 24 -8.33 6.91 37.42
CA LEU A 24 -7.43 8.06 37.50
C LEU A 24 -5.97 7.69 37.32
N ALA A 25 -5.54 6.52 37.83
CA ALA A 25 -4.18 6.02 37.63
C ALA A 25 -3.90 5.73 36.15
N VAL A 26 -4.87 5.17 35.41
CA VAL A 26 -4.74 4.94 33.96
C VAL A 26 -4.64 6.25 33.19
N ILE A 27 -5.52 7.22 33.49
CA ILE A 27 -5.48 8.55 32.87
C ILE A 27 -4.13 9.20 33.13
N GLN A 28 -3.67 9.22 34.38
CA GLN A 28 -2.41 9.85 34.76
C GLN A 28 -1.21 9.18 34.08
N HIS A 29 -1.20 7.85 34.01
CA HIS A 29 -0.14 7.09 33.33
C HIS A 29 -0.09 7.43 31.84
N LEU A 30 -1.22 7.32 31.12
CA LEU A 30 -1.26 7.60 29.68
C LEU A 30 -0.95 9.06 29.37
N ASN A 31 -1.45 10.01 30.18
CA ASN A 31 -1.18 11.44 30.00
C ASN A 31 0.28 11.83 30.31
N SER A 32 1.03 10.99 31.04
CA SER A 32 2.46 11.20 31.28
C SER A 32 3.35 10.76 30.11
N LEU A 33 2.80 9.97 29.18
CA LEU A 33 3.50 9.50 27.99
C LEU A 33 3.25 10.50 26.85
N SER A 34 4.33 11.00 26.23
CA SER A 34 4.24 11.93 25.11
C SER A 34 3.56 11.30 23.88
N SER A 35 3.87 10.03 23.60
CA SER A 35 3.29 9.26 22.49
C SER A 35 3.15 7.78 22.90
N PRO A 36 2.10 7.38 23.63
CA PRO A 36 1.93 5.98 24.04
C PRO A 36 1.81 5.06 22.83
N SER A 37 2.34 3.84 22.94
CA SER A 37 2.20 2.81 21.90
C SER A 37 0.79 2.26 21.85
N LYS A 38 0.38 1.71 20.70
CA LYS A 38 -0.93 1.05 20.56
C LYS A 38 -1.06 -0.12 21.54
N ALA A 39 0.03 -0.86 21.75
CA ALA A 39 0.07 -1.98 22.71
C ALA A 39 -0.14 -1.51 24.17
N GLU A 40 0.49 -0.41 24.58
CA GLU A 40 0.34 0.14 25.92
C GLU A 40 -1.08 0.70 26.12
N ARG A 41 -1.65 1.40 25.12
CA ARG A 41 -3.07 1.83 25.16
C ARG A 41 -4.01 0.64 25.36
N LEU A 42 -3.87 -0.40 24.54
CA LEU A 42 -4.70 -1.61 24.62
C LEU A 42 -4.56 -2.31 25.98
N LYS A 43 -3.36 -2.32 26.57
CA LYS A 43 -3.13 -2.88 27.90
C LYS A 43 -3.91 -2.11 28.97
N GLN A 44 -3.90 -0.78 28.93
CA GLN A 44 -4.65 0.03 29.89
C GLN A 44 -6.17 -0.07 29.69
N ILE A 45 -6.64 -0.11 28.44
CA ILE A 45 -8.05 -0.37 28.11
C ILE A 45 -8.49 -1.72 28.67
N LYS A 46 -7.69 -2.78 28.48
CA LYS A 46 -7.96 -4.11 29.05
C LYS A 46 -7.99 -4.10 30.58
N ARG A 47 -7.09 -3.34 31.22
CA ARG A 47 -7.10 -3.15 32.68
C ARG A 47 -8.41 -2.54 33.15
N LEU A 48 -8.88 -1.47 32.51
CA LEU A 48 -10.15 -0.83 32.84
C LEU A 48 -11.35 -1.74 32.56
N ARG A 49 -11.35 -2.46 31.44
CA ARG A 49 -12.41 -3.42 31.10
C ARG A 49 -12.47 -4.58 32.11
N ALA A 50 -11.32 -5.01 32.64
CA ALA A 50 -11.25 -6.06 33.66
C ALA A 50 -11.85 -5.65 35.01
N LEU A 51 -11.88 -4.36 35.34
CA LEU A 51 -12.58 -3.86 36.54
C LEU A 51 -14.09 -4.14 36.47
N GLY A 52 -14.62 -4.35 35.27
CA GLY A 52 -16.00 -4.74 35.00
C GLY A 52 -16.24 -6.25 34.91
N GLN A 53 -15.27 -7.13 35.16
CA GLN A 53 -15.46 -8.60 35.10
C GLN A 53 -15.82 -9.18 36.48
N GLY A 54 -17.11 -9.38 36.76
CA GLY A 54 -17.71 -9.96 37.98
C GLY A 54 -19.24 -10.14 37.89
N GLN A 55 -19.92 -10.63 38.96
CA GLN A 55 -21.37 -10.88 38.92
C GLN A 55 -22.25 -9.65 38.62
N ASP A 56 -21.71 -8.42 38.73
CA ASP A 56 -22.34 -7.12 38.42
C ASP A 56 -21.70 -6.44 37.17
N ASN A 57 -21.38 -7.22 36.12
CA ASN A 57 -20.61 -6.79 34.94
C ASN A 57 -21.03 -5.42 34.34
N GLY A 58 -22.33 -5.18 34.18
CA GLY A 58 -22.83 -3.93 33.58
C GLY A 58 -22.65 -2.70 34.47
N GLN A 59 -22.92 -2.82 35.78
CA GLN A 59 -22.93 -1.65 36.68
C GLN A 59 -21.54 -1.08 36.96
N LEU A 60 -20.51 -1.94 37.03
CA LEU A 60 -19.15 -1.51 37.30
C LEU A 60 -18.51 -0.83 36.08
N LEU A 61 -18.79 -1.31 34.86
CA LEU A 61 -18.35 -0.67 33.63
C LEU A 61 -19.07 0.67 33.42
N CYS A 62 -20.38 0.74 33.70
CA CYS A 62 -21.11 2.01 33.77
C CYS A 62 -20.47 2.99 34.75
N HIS A 63 -19.96 2.52 35.90
CA HIS A 63 -19.26 3.38 36.86
C HIS A 63 -17.92 3.91 36.34
N VAL A 64 -17.16 3.07 35.61
CA VAL A 64 -15.94 3.52 34.91
C VAL A 64 -16.29 4.62 33.91
N GLN A 65 -17.33 4.42 33.10
CA GLN A 65 -17.82 5.40 32.12
C GLN A 65 -18.28 6.70 32.80
N ASP A 66 -18.97 6.64 33.94
CA ASP A 66 -19.36 7.82 34.72
C ASP A 66 -18.16 8.65 35.19
N ILE A 67 -17.10 7.97 35.64
CA ILE A 67 -15.87 8.63 36.07
C ILE A 67 -15.22 9.31 34.87
N LEU A 68 -15.11 8.61 33.73
CA LEU A 68 -14.55 9.17 32.50
C LEU A 68 -15.35 10.38 32.00
N LEU A 69 -16.68 10.32 31.98
CA LEU A 69 -17.54 11.48 31.66
C LEU A 69 -17.30 12.66 32.62
N GLY A 70 -17.15 12.37 33.91
CA GLY A 70 -16.84 13.38 34.91
C GLY A 70 -15.48 14.04 34.73
N GLU A 71 -14.48 13.31 34.24
CA GLU A 71 -13.17 13.87 33.91
C GLU A 71 -13.21 14.63 32.57
N LEU A 72 -13.94 14.13 31.57
CA LEU A 72 -14.12 14.80 30.27
C LEU A 72 -14.73 16.20 30.42
N THR A 73 -15.79 16.30 31.21
CA THR A 73 -16.51 17.58 31.45
C THR A 73 -15.68 18.61 32.23
N ARG A 74 -14.67 18.17 32.98
CA ARG A 74 -13.77 19.05 33.76
C ARG A 74 -12.46 19.32 33.04
N ALA A 75 -12.17 18.59 31.96
CA ALA A 75 -10.93 18.71 31.24
C ALA A 75 -10.83 20.07 30.56
N THR A 76 -9.75 20.79 30.87
CA THR A 76 -9.40 22.05 30.22
C THR A 76 -8.25 21.88 29.23
N GLN A 77 -7.48 20.81 29.37
CA GLN A 77 -6.36 20.46 28.49
C GLN A 77 -6.85 19.57 27.36
N ARG A 78 -6.41 19.86 26.13
CA ARG A 78 -6.87 19.16 24.92
C ARG A 78 -6.39 17.71 24.88
N GLU A 79 -5.19 17.45 25.37
CA GLU A 79 -4.58 16.12 25.47
C GLU A 79 -5.43 15.22 26.36
N LEU A 80 -5.92 15.77 27.48
CA LEU A 80 -6.80 15.06 28.40
C LEU A 80 -8.18 14.79 27.79
N ILE A 81 -8.77 15.78 27.11
CA ILE A 81 -10.04 15.59 26.38
C ILE A 81 -9.90 14.44 25.39
N THR A 82 -8.85 14.46 24.56
CA THR A 82 -8.59 13.44 23.53
C THR A 82 -8.42 12.05 24.15
N LEU A 83 -7.58 11.95 25.18
CA LEU A 83 -7.32 10.70 25.89
C LEU A 83 -8.59 10.11 26.50
N VAL A 84 -9.39 10.92 27.18
CA VAL A 84 -10.63 10.46 27.83
C VAL A 84 -11.67 10.05 26.79
N SER A 85 -11.75 10.77 25.67
CA SER A 85 -12.61 10.40 24.55
C SER A 85 -12.23 9.05 23.94
N GLU A 86 -10.94 8.79 23.71
CA GLU A 86 -10.46 7.49 23.23
C GLU A 86 -10.85 6.35 24.17
N LEU A 87 -10.67 6.56 25.49
CA LEU A 87 -11.09 5.58 26.49
C LEU A 87 -12.61 5.34 26.47
N LEU A 88 -13.41 6.39 26.30
CA LEU A 88 -14.87 6.29 26.22
C LEU A 88 -15.35 5.63 24.92
N MET A 89 -14.68 5.86 23.79
CA MET A 89 -14.98 5.17 22.52
C MET A 89 -14.74 3.65 22.65
N GLU A 90 -13.66 3.25 23.31
CA GLU A 90 -13.27 1.84 23.46
C GLU A 90 -14.00 1.08 24.59
N LEU A 91 -14.44 1.78 25.63
CA LEU A 91 -15.09 1.19 26.80
C LEU A 91 -16.59 1.48 26.89
N GLY A 92 -17.09 2.38 26.05
CA GLY A 92 -18.44 2.90 26.08
C GLY A 92 -19.48 1.90 25.63
N ASP A 93 -20.66 1.98 26.25
CA ASP A 93 -21.87 1.34 25.76
C ASP A 93 -22.76 2.42 25.13
N GLY A 94 -23.03 2.30 23.84
CA GLY A 94 -23.82 3.27 23.09
C GLY A 94 -25.20 3.50 23.69
N VAL A 95 -25.86 2.48 24.24
CA VAL A 95 -27.19 2.61 24.86
C VAL A 95 -27.10 3.39 26.17
N TYR A 96 -26.08 3.13 26.98
CA TYR A 96 -25.91 3.80 28.27
C TYR A 96 -25.42 5.24 28.15
N LEU A 97 -24.52 5.50 27.19
CA LEU A 97 -23.88 6.80 27.02
C LEU A 97 -24.69 7.78 26.20
N ASN A 98 -25.64 7.32 25.35
CA ASN A 98 -26.35 8.19 24.41
C ASN A 98 -26.98 9.43 25.08
N ASP A 99 -27.92 9.20 26.01
CA ASP A 99 -28.64 10.28 26.68
C ASP A 99 -27.69 11.21 27.47
N ARG A 100 -26.67 10.63 28.09
CA ARG A 100 -25.71 11.36 28.94
C ARG A 100 -24.80 12.27 28.14
N LEU A 101 -24.32 11.81 26.98
CA LEU A 101 -23.51 12.60 26.08
C LEU A 101 -24.36 13.72 25.46
N TRP A 102 -25.61 13.44 25.11
CA TRP A 102 -26.56 14.46 24.66
C TRP A 102 -26.87 15.52 25.73
N ASP A 103 -27.00 15.12 26.99
CA ASP A 103 -27.18 16.06 28.11
C ASP A 103 -25.98 17.01 28.26
N ILE A 104 -24.76 16.53 27.98
CA ILE A 104 -23.55 17.36 27.97
C ILE A 104 -23.56 18.31 26.77
N ILE A 105 -23.89 17.82 25.56
CA ILE A 105 -23.96 18.63 24.34
C ILE A 105 -24.97 19.77 24.48
N ARG A 106 -26.16 19.48 25.04
CA ARG A 106 -27.23 20.48 25.24
C ARG A 106 -26.93 21.51 26.32
N ASN A 107 -25.91 21.27 27.16
CA ASN A 107 -25.60 22.17 28.26
C ASN A 107 -24.85 23.42 27.74
N PRO A 108 -25.42 24.64 27.90
CA PRO A 108 -24.79 25.86 27.41
C PRO A 108 -23.49 26.22 28.14
N ASP A 109 -23.30 25.73 29.38
CA ASP A 109 -22.12 26.03 30.20
C ASP A 109 -20.90 25.15 29.87
N VAL A 110 -21.07 24.14 29.01
CA VAL A 110 -19.99 23.24 28.60
C VAL A 110 -19.25 23.84 27.39
N PRO A 111 -17.91 23.88 27.39
CA PRO A 111 -17.13 24.36 26.25
C PRO A 111 -17.35 23.53 24.99
N ASP A 112 -17.33 24.18 23.82
CA ASP A 112 -17.55 23.52 22.52
C ASP A 112 -16.57 22.37 22.24
N ALA A 113 -15.31 22.46 22.70
CA ALA A 113 -14.35 21.36 22.57
C ALA A 113 -14.78 20.06 23.29
N VAL A 114 -15.49 20.18 24.41
CA VAL A 114 -16.02 19.02 25.15
C VAL A 114 -17.29 18.49 24.47
N LYS A 115 -18.13 19.38 23.94
CA LYS A 115 -19.31 18.99 23.14
C LYS A 115 -18.89 18.23 21.88
N ASP A 116 -17.82 18.67 21.23
CA ASP A 116 -17.24 18.02 20.06
C ASP A 116 -16.72 16.62 20.35
N ALA A 117 -15.96 16.49 21.44
CA ALA A 117 -15.56 15.19 21.96
C ALA A 117 -16.77 14.27 22.22
N CYS A 118 -17.85 14.78 22.81
CA CYS A 118 -19.06 14.00 23.05
C CYS A 118 -19.74 13.56 21.75
N ASN A 119 -19.81 14.45 20.75
CA ASN A 119 -20.35 14.14 19.44
C ASN A 119 -19.51 13.06 18.72
N LEU A 120 -18.18 13.15 18.78
CA LEU A 120 -17.28 12.14 18.21
C LEU A 120 -17.51 10.76 18.87
N ILE A 121 -17.63 10.71 20.21
CA ILE A 121 -17.92 9.47 20.94
C ILE A 121 -19.28 8.91 20.54
N LEU A 122 -20.33 9.74 20.45
CA LEU A 122 -21.66 9.32 20.01
C LEU A 122 -21.62 8.69 18.62
N ARG A 123 -20.96 9.34 17.66
CA ARG A 123 -20.79 8.84 16.29
C ARG A 123 -20.06 7.50 16.26
N HIS A 124 -18.97 7.39 17.02
CA HIS A 124 -18.21 6.13 17.12
C HIS A 124 -19.07 4.98 17.69
N LEU A 125 -19.93 5.29 18.66
CA LEU A 125 -20.83 4.32 19.29
C LEU A 125 -22.10 4.03 18.46
N GLY A 126 -22.22 4.59 17.25
CA GLY A 126 -23.28 4.30 16.30
C GLY A 126 -24.50 5.23 16.38
N ASP A 127 -24.38 6.41 16.98
CA ASP A 127 -25.46 7.40 16.98
C ASP A 127 -25.75 7.94 15.57
N THR A 128 -27.02 7.87 15.17
CA THR A 128 -27.50 8.24 13.84
C THR A 128 -28.26 9.56 13.84
N ALA A 129 -28.11 10.39 14.88
CA ALA A 129 -28.77 11.70 14.91
C ALA A 129 -28.30 12.58 13.74
N ASP A 130 -29.13 13.55 13.39
CA ASP A 130 -28.83 14.52 12.33
C ASP A 130 -27.53 15.30 12.67
N PRO A 131 -26.50 15.28 11.80
CA PRO A 131 -25.28 16.06 11.97
C PRO A 131 -25.53 17.56 12.17
N GLU A 132 -26.59 18.11 11.58
CA GLU A 132 -26.90 19.55 11.67
C GLU A 132 -27.43 19.95 13.05
N LEU A 133 -28.15 19.04 13.72
CA LEU A 133 -28.71 19.28 15.05
C LEU A 133 -27.63 19.56 16.10
N TYR A 134 -26.46 18.92 15.96
CA TYR A 134 -25.32 19.14 16.85
C TYR A 134 -24.80 20.59 16.76
N LEU A 135 -24.78 21.17 15.56
CA LEU A 135 -24.26 22.52 15.32
C LEU A 135 -25.10 23.59 16.03
N GLU A 136 -26.40 23.33 16.25
CA GLU A 136 -27.31 24.24 16.96
C GLU A 136 -26.94 24.42 18.44
N TYR A 137 -26.20 23.47 19.03
CA TYR A 137 -25.81 23.50 20.44
C TYR A 137 -24.42 24.10 20.69
N LEU A 138 -23.69 24.45 19.64
CA LEU A 138 -22.36 25.07 19.72
C LEU A 138 -22.46 26.58 19.94
N GLN A 139 -21.53 27.13 20.71
CA GLN A 139 -21.41 28.57 20.92
C GLN A 139 -20.76 29.26 19.71
N ASP A 140 -19.72 28.65 19.13
CA ASP A 140 -19.03 29.11 17.91
C ASP A 140 -18.73 27.93 16.97
N PRO A 141 -19.72 27.51 16.15
CA PRO A 141 -19.54 26.42 15.20
C PRO A 141 -18.40 26.65 14.21
N GLN A 142 -18.17 27.89 13.78
CA GLN A 142 -17.17 28.20 12.76
C GLN A 142 -15.75 28.08 13.33
N ALA A 143 -15.53 28.53 14.56
CA ALA A 143 -14.24 28.36 15.23
C ALA A 143 -13.89 26.87 15.38
N LEU A 144 -14.87 26.03 15.72
CA LEU A 144 -14.66 24.58 15.81
C LEU A 144 -14.31 23.95 14.45
N ILE A 145 -15.05 24.28 13.40
CA ILE A 145 -14.77 23.79 12.03
C ILE A 145 -13.36 24.18 11.58
N ASN A 146 -12.96 25.43 11.80
CA ASN A 146 -11.61 25.90 11.47
C ASN A 146 -10.55 25.16 12.29
N GLN A 147 -10.80 24.92 13.57
CA GLN A 147 -9.89 24.19 14.45
C GLN A 147 -9.70 22.72 14.01
N GLU A 148 -10.77 22.01 13.66
CA GLU A 148 -10.67 20.62 13.20
C GLU A 148 -10.07 20.52 11.79
N THR A 149 -10.35 21.48 10.91
CA THR A 149 -9.68 21.55 9.59
C THR A 149 -8.17 21.78 9.75
N THR A 150 -7.77 22.72 10.62
CA THR A 150 -6.34 22.96 10.94
C THR A 150 -5.68 21.69 11.47
N ARG A 151 -6.39 20.95 12.34
CA ARG A 151 -5.91 19.71 12.93
C ARG A 151 -5.70 18.64 11.86
N MET A 152 -6.66 18.49 10.96
CA MET A 152 -6.59 17.51 9.88
C MET A 152 -5.44 17.81 8.92
N ILE A 153 -5.22 19.08 8.55
CA ILE A 153 -4.08 19.50 7.72
C ILE A 153 -2.75 19.24 8.44
N SER A 154 -2.69 19.52 9.74
CA SER A 154 -1.48 19.25 10.54
C SER A 154 -1.21 17.74 10.62
N ALA A 155 -2.26 16.93 10.83
CA ALA A 155 -2.17 15.49 10.94
C ALA A 155 -1.82 14.83 9.60
N SER A 156 -2.31 15.33 8.46
CA SER A 156 -1.99 14.79 7.14
C SER A 156 -0.52 14.98 6.77
N GLY A 157 0.14 16.02 7.28
CA GLY A 157 1.59 16.21 7.14
C GLY A 157 2.45 15.18 7.90
N GLU A 158 1.88 14.47 8.86
CA GLU A 158 2.59 13.48 9.68
C GLU A 158 2.12 12.04 9.45
N ASN A 159 0.83 11.85 9.15
CA ASN A 159 0.16 10.57 9.00
C ASN A 159 -0.36 10.38 7.55
N PRO A 160 0.26 9.48 6.77
CA PRO A 160 -0.19 9.15 5.42
C PRO A 160 -1.64 8.66 5.33
N GLU A 161 -2.16 7.94 6.34
CA GLU A 161 -3.57 7.48 6.33
C GLU A 161 -4.53 8.67 6.40
N THR A 162 -4.26 9.63 7.29
CA THR A 162 -5.06 10.86 7.39
C THR A 162 -4.99 11.70 6.11
N LEU A 163 -3.85 11.68 5.42
CA LEU A 163 -3.72 12.34 4.13
C LEU A 163 -4.56 11.64 3.04
N ILE A 164 -4.53 10.31 3.00
CA ILE A 164 -5.36 9.51 2.07
C ILE A 164 -6.84 9.75 2.32
N ASP A 165 -7.30 9.63 3.58
CA ASP A 165 -8.70 9.89 3.96
C ASP A 165 -9.17 11.27 3.50
N PHE A 166 -8.29 12.27 3.58
CA PHE A 166 -8.61 13.63 3.16
C PHE A 166 -8.67 13.78 1.63
N ILE A 167 -7.75 13.14 0.90
CA ILE A 167 -7.79 13.11 -0.56
C ILE A 167 -9.06 12.39 -1.04
N ASP A 168 -9.38 11.24 -0.46
CA ASP A 168 -10.62 10.50 -0.74
C ASP A 168 -11.86 11.35 -0.47
N PHE A 169 -11.87 12.09 0.63
CA PHE A 169 -12.94 13.03 0.93
C PHE A 169 -13.09 14.09 -0.18
N ILE A 170 -12.01 14.75 -0.61
CA ILE A 170 -12.08 15.72 -1.70
C ILE A 170 -12.60 15.05 -2.97
N LEU A 171 -12.01 13.93 -3.38
CA LEU A 171 -12.36 13.23 -4.61
C LEU A 171 -13.81 12.71 -4.61
N SER A 172 -14.41 12.50 -3.44
CA SER A 172 -15.83 12.12 -3.30
C SER A 172 -16.81 13.26 -3.59
N LEU A 173 -16.36 14.52 -3.55
CA LEU A 173 -17.19 15.70 -3.87
C LEU A 173 -17.38 15.84 -5.38
N ASN A 174 -18.36 16.65 -5.80
CA ASN A 174 -18.48 17.03 -7.22
C ASN A 174 -17.36 18.03 -7.62
N GLY A 175 -17.07 18.14 -8.92
CA GLY A 175 -15.93 18.96 -9.41
C GLY A 175 -15.96 20.44 -9.01
N ASP A 176 -17.14 21.06 -8.96
CA ASP A 176 -17.29 22.46 -8.52
C ASP A 176 -16.96 22.62 -7.03
N ASP A 177 -17.45 21.70 -6.19
CA ASP A 177 -17.22 21.72 -4.75
C ASP A 177 -15.78 21.34 -4.39
N GLN A 178 -15.16 20.43 -5.16
CA GLN A 178 -13.72 20.14 -5.09
C GLN A 178 -12.89 21.42 -5.27
N ALA A 179 -13.10 22.13 -6.39
CA ALA A 179 -12.37 23.35 -6.72
C ALA A 179 -12.60 24.47 -5.69
N ARG A 180 -13.84 24.62 -5.20
CA ARG A 180 -14.18 25.60 -4.15
C ARG A 180 -13.49 25.30 -2.82
N LEU A 181 -13.51 24.04 -2.39
CA LEU A 181 -12.89 23.62 -1.14
C LEU A 181 -11.38 23.88 -1.19
N VAL A 182 -10.69 23.42 -2.24
CA VAL A 182 -9.24 23.65 -2.40
C VAL A 182 -8.90 25.14 -2.49
N SER A 183 -9.72 25.94 -3.18
CA SER A 183 -9.54 27.40 -3.22
C SER A 183 -9.70 28.05 -1.84
N SER A 184 -10.65 27.57 -1.02
CA SER A 184 -10.80 28.06 0.35
C SER A 184 -9.58 27.68 1.20
N LEU A 185 -9.13 26.43 1.10
CA LEU A 185 -7.96 25.96 1.84
C LEU A 185 -6.71 26.78 1.49
N HIS A 186 -6.45 27.02 0.20
CA HIS A 186 -5.32 27.84 -0.23
C HIS A 186 -5.36 29.27 0.31
N ARG A 187 -6.55 29.87 0.40
CA ARG A 187 -6.72 31.23 0.93
C ARG A 187 -6.54 31.29 2.44
N ASP A 188 -7.02 30.26 3.14
CA ASP A 188 -7.21 30.30 4.58
C ASP A 188 -6.02 29.70 5.36
N TYR A 189 -5.15 28.91 4.71
CA TYR A 189 -4.02 28.20 5.34
C TYR A 189 -2.65 28.50 4.71
N ALA A 190 -1.57 28.21 5.45
CA ALA A 190 -0.23 28.49 5.00
C ALA A 190 0.20 27.51 3.89
N SER A 191 0.81 28.04 2.83
CA SER A 191 1.16 27.26 1.65
C SER A 191 2.09 26.07 1.92
N LYS A 192 2.92 26.12 2.97
CA LYS A 192 3.83 25.02 3.32
C LYS A 192 3.07 23.76 3.73
N GLU A 193 1.97 23.91 4.47
CA GLU A 193 1.17 22.81 4.99
C GLU A 193 0.34 22.14 3.89
N LEU A 194 -0.04 22.92 2.88
CA LEU A 194 -0.89 22.45 1.79
C LEU A 194 -0.12 21.72 0.69
N VAL A 195 1.19 21.95 0.54
CA VAL A 195 1.98 21.33 -0.55
C VAL A 195 1.99 19.80 -0.45
N ASP A 196 2.13 19.27 0.76
CA ASP A 196 2.18 17.81 0.98
C ASP A 196 0.85 17.13 0.66
N MET A 197 -0.22 17.92 0.57
CA MET A 197 -1.57 17.48 0.25
C MET A 197 -1.95 17.75 -1.21
N PHE A 198 -1.63 18.94 -1.72
CA PHE A 198 -1.96 19.35 -3.09
C PHE A 198 -1.12 18.62 -4.14
N VAL A 199 0.11 18.20 -3.83
CA VAL A 199 0.93 17.44 -4.78
C VAL A 199 0.33 16.05 -5.05
N PRO A 200 0.08 15.20 -4.04
CA PRO A 200 -0.59 13.92 -4.27
C PRO A 200 -1.96 14.06 -4.96
N LEU A 201 -2.75 15.08 -4.58
CA LEU A 201 -4.06 15.35 -5.20
C LEU A 201 -3.95 15.82 -6.66
N LEU A 202 -2.93 16.61 -7.01
CA LEU A 202 -2.69 17.01 -8.40
C LEU A 202 -2.35 15.80 -9.28
N GLU A 203 -1.60 14.86 -8.70
CA GLU A 203 -1.13 13.68 -9.40
C GLU A 203 -2.17 12.52 -9.38
N SER A 204 -3.25 12.64 -8.61
CA SER A 204 -4.36 11.66 -8.51
C SER A 204 -5.38 11.72 -9.65
N ASP A 205 -5.08 12.42 -10.75
CA ASP A 205 -6.02 12.73 -11.85
C ASP A 205 -7.32 13.42 -11.41
N PRO A 206 -7.22 14.62 -10.84
CA PRO A 206 -8.40 15.38 -10.44
C PRO A 206 -9.22 15.85 -11.65
N SER A 207 -10.44 16.32 -11.40
CA SER A 207 -11.25 16.95 -12.46
C SER A 207 -10.50 18.14 -13.09
N PRO A 208 -10.80 18.53 -14.35
CA PRO A 208 -10.14 19.67 -14.98
C PRO A 208 -10.21 20.96 -14.16
N GLU A 209 -11.35 21.22 -13.52
CA GLU A 209 -11.57 22.40 -12.70
C GLU A 209 -10.69 22.37 -11.44
N LEU A 210 -10.62 21.22 -10.77
CA LEU A 210 -9.75 21.03 -9.61
C LEU A 210 -8.26 21.10 -10.00
N TRP A 211 -7.88 20.50 -11.12
CA TRP A 211 -6.52 20.53 -11.66
C TRP A 211 -6.03 21.97 -11.86
N GLU A 212 -6.87 22.81 -12.47
CA GLU A 212 -6.55 24.23 -12.71
C GLU A 212 -6.28 25.00 -11.40
N VAL A 213 -7.12 24.79 -10.39
CA VAL A 213 -6.97 25.42 -9.07
C VAL A 213 -5.70 24.93 -8.37
N LEU A 214 -5.39 23.64 -8.45
CA LEU A 214 -4.20 23.05 -7.83
C LEU A 214 -2.92 23.59 -8.45
N VAL A 215 -2.84 23.67 -9.78
CA VAL A 215 -1.66 24.22 -10.47
C VAL A 215 -1.40 25.66 -10.06
N ASP A 216 -2.44 26.49 -10.01
CA ASP A 216 -2.31 27.89 -9.59
C ASP A 216 -1.89 28.00 -8.12
N SER A 217 -2.56 27.25 -7.24
CA SER A 217 -2.28 27.24 -5.80
C SER A 217 -0.83 26.82 -5.53
N LEU A 218 -0.38 25.71 -6.15
CA LEU A 218 0.99 25.20 -6.04
C LEU A 218 2.04 26.20 -6.56
N GLY A 219 1.73 26.95 -7.62
CA GLY A 219 2.58 28.01 -8.17
C GLY A 219 2.88 29.15 -7.19
N GLU A 220 2.06 29.32 -6.15
CA GLU A 220 2.22 30.35 -5.13
C GLU A 220 2.94 29.87 -3.85
N THR A 221 3.16 28.56 -3.71
CA THR A 221 3.63 27.94 -2.45
C THR A 221 5.10 28.20 -2.12
N LYS A 222 5.88 28.70 -3.08
CA LYS A 222 7.36 28.82 -3.01
C LYS A 222 8.05 27.50 -2.63
N SER A 223 7.42 26.35 -2.89
CA SER A 223 7.95 25.04 -2.50
C SER A 223 8.76 24.39 -3.62
N PRO A 224 9.99 23.90 -3.36
CA PRO A 224 10.74 23.08 -4.31
C PRO A 224 10.00 21.78 -4.68
N LYS A 225 9.20 21.22 -3.76
CA LYS A 225 8.40 20.01 -4.01
C LYS A 225 7.31 20.29 -5.06
N ALA A 226 6.60 21.41 -4.91
CA ALA A 226 5.63 21.89 -5.90
C ALA A 226 6.30 22.13 -7.27
N ALA A 227 7.47 22.77 -7.29
CA ALA A 227 8.20 23.03 -8.53
C ALA A 227 8.58 21.72 -9.26
N ARG A 228 9.02 20.69 -8.54
CA ARG A 228 9.36 19.38 -9.13
C ARG A 228 8.15 18.67 -9.73
N SER A 229 7.03 18.63 -9.00
CA SER A 229 5.79 17.99 -9.48
C SER A 229 5.27 18.70 -10.75
N LEU A 230 5.20 20.04 -10.74
CA LEU A 230 4.79 20.82 -11.91
C LEU A 230 5.76 20.67 -13.11
N GLN A 231 7.07 20.57 -12.85
CA GLN A 231 8.08 20.37 -13.90
C GLN A 231 7.93 18.99 -14.54
N TRP A 232 7.64 17.96 -13.73
CA TRP A 232 7.37 16.61 -14.21
C TRP A 232 6.10 16.57 -15.08
N LEU A 233 5.01 17.18 -14.62
CA LEU A 233 3.76 17.28 -15.39
C LEU A 233 3.94 18.00 -16.72
N LEU A 234 4.79 19.05 -16.76
CA LEU A 234 5.11 19.74 -18.00
C LEU A 234 5.86 18.83 -18.99
N THR A 235 6.77 17.98 -18.52
CA THR A 235 7.45 16.97 -19.36
C THR A 235 6.46 15.92 -19.87
N TRP A 236 5.51 15.52 -19.02
CA TRP A 236 4.43 14.60 -19.36
C TRP A 236 3.55 15.11 -20.50
N GLY A 237 3.11 16.37 -20.42
CA GLY A 237 2.13 16.98 -21.33
C GLY A 237 2.60 17.27 -22.74
N ARG A 238 3.90 17.21 -23.00
CA ARG A 238 4.45 17.41 -24.34
C ARG A 238 3.98 16.28 -25.28
N LYS A 239 3.19 16.69 -26.27
CA LYS A 239 2.39 15.82 -27.18
C LYS A 239 3.18 14.83 -28.05
N ASP A 240 4.49 14.98 -28.18
CA ASP A 240 5.28 14.24 -29.16
C ASP A 240 5.63 12.79 -28.75
N GLU A 241 5.26 12.36 -27.53
CA GLU A 241 5.76 11.09 -26.94
C GLU A 241 4.71 10.24 -26.20
N VAL A 242 3.41 10.53 -26.32
CA VAL A 242 2.38 9.73 -25.65
C VAL A 242 2.08 8.48 -26.49
N GLN A 243 2.52 7.30 -26.04
CA GLN A 243 2.22 6.03 -26.70
C GLN A 243 0.71 5.72 -26.67
N GLU A 244 0.19 5.23 -27.79
CA GLU A 244 -1.20 4.80 -27.94
C GLU A 244 -1.48 3.60 -26.99
N GLY A 245 -2.33 3.80 -25.99
CA GLY A 245 -2.77 2.71 -25.10
C GLY A 245 -3.33 3.16 -23.75
N PHE A 246 -2.83 4.26 -23.19
CA PHE A 246 -3.31 4.82 -21.93
C PHE A 246 -3.95 6.20 -22.14
N LYS A 247 -5.25 6.20 -22.47
CA LYS A 247 -6.06 7.42 -22.56
C LYS A 247 -6.49 7.89 -21.16
N GLY A 248 -5.54 8.43 -20.41
CA GLY A 248 -5.79 9.35 -19.30
C GLY A 248 -5.18 10.69 -19.66
N GLN A 249 -5.78 11.41 -20.62
CA GLN A 249 -5.33 12.76 -20.94
C GLN A 249 -5.67 13.66 -19.74
N LEU A 250 -4.69 13.89 -18.86
CA LEU A 250 -4.77 15.03 -17.95
C LEU A 250 -5.05 16.28 -18.81
N PRO A 251 -5.96 17.17 -18.39
CA PRO A 251 -6.21 18.44 -19.07
C PRO A 251 -5.00 19.35 -18.88
N ILE A 252 -3.94 19.12 -19.66
CA ILE A 252 -2.68 19.83 -19.48
C ILE A 252 -2.74 21.14 -20.26
N ASP A 253 -3.05 22.23 -19.55
CA ASP A 253 -2.75 23.57 -20.03
C ASP A 253 -1.26 23.87 -19.78
N GLU A 254 -0.44 23.56 -20.78
CA GLU A 254 1.01 23.80 -20.77
C GLU A 254 1.35 25.26 -20.38
N ARG A 255 0.54 26.23 -20.83
CA ARG A 255 0.80 27.65 -20.55
C ARG A 255 0.62 27.97 -19.07
N ARG A 256 -0.37 27.34 -18.43
CA ARG A 256 -0.64 27.51 -17.01
C ARG A 256 0.46 26.87 -16.16
N LEU A 257 0.90 25.65 -16.51
CA LEU A 257 2.05 25.00 -15.89
C LEU A 257 3.32 25.84 -16.00
N GLU A 258 3.64 26.34 -17.20
CA GLU A 258 4.80 27.21 -17.41
C GLU A 258 4.72 28.49 -16.56
N LYS A 259 3.53 29.10 -16.45
CA LYS A 259 3.32 30.29 -15.62
C LYS A 259 3.54 29.97 -14.15
N ALA A 260 2.97 28.88 -13.63
CA ALA A 260 3.15 28.45 -12.25
C ALA A 260 4.62 28.15 -11.93
N LEU A 261 5.32 27.44 -12.82
CA LEU A 261 6.76 27.17 -12.71
C LEU A 261 7.60 28.45 -12.71
N LYS A 262 7.32 29.41 -13.61
CA LYS A 262 8.01 30.70 -13.64
C LYS A 262 7.79 31.49 -12.34
N SER A 263 6.58 31.46 -11.77
CA SER A 263 6.31 32.08 -10.47
C SER A 263 7.17 31.47 -9.36
N LEU A 264 7.28 30.14 -9.30
CA LEU A 264 8.13 29.44 -8.33
C LEU A 264 9.62 29.74 -8.54
N GLN A 265 10.08 29.80 -9.79
CA GLN A 265 11.46 30.18 -10.13
C GLN A 265 11.79 31.60 -9.66
N LEU A 266 10.91 32.58 -9.95
CA LEU A 266 11.07 33.96 -9.50
C LEU A 266 11.03 34.09 -7.98
N ALA A 267 10.26 33.24 -7.30
CA ALA A 267 10.18 33.20 -5.84
C ALA A 267 11.40 32.56 -5.17
N GLY A 268 12.38 32.07 -5.95
CA GLY A 268 13.60 31.45 -5.44
C GLY A 268 13.41 30.00 -4.97
N ALA A 269 12.25 29.38 -5.22
CA ALA A 269 11.96 27.99 -4.85
C ALA A 269 12.78 26.97 -5.67
N VAL A 270 13.42 27.42 -6.75
CA VAL A 270 14.14 26.60 -7.73
C VAL A 270 15.67 26.81 -7.64
N GLY A 271 16.17 27.44 -6.57
CA GLY A 271 17.62 27.61 -6.36
C GLY A 271 18.38 26.28 -6.47
N GLN A 272 19.14 26.11 -7.55
CA GLN A 272 19.88 24.89 -7.93
C GLN A 272 19.03 23.60 -7.88
N LEU A 273 17.96 23.53 -8.67
CA LEU A 273 17.46 22.23 -9.12
C LEU A 273 18.10 21.90 -10.48
N ASP A 274 19.40 21.57 -10.49
CA ASP A 274 20.03 20.83 -11.61
C ASP A 274 19.56 19.36 -11.51
N ILE A 275 18.25 19.14 -11.60
CA ILE A 275 17.64 17.84 -11.46
C ILE A 275 17.12 17.47 -12.83
N ALA A 276 17.64 16.37 -13.38
CA ALA A 276 17.11 15.83 -14.61
C ALA A 276 15.60 15.53 -14.41
N PRO A 277 14.72 15.78 -15.40
CA PRO A 277 13.27 15.60 -15.24
C PRO A 277 12.86 14.18 -14.79
N ASP A 278 13.73 13.19 -15.00
CA ASP A 278 13.51 11.77 -14.70
C ASP A 278 14.18 11.30 -13.41
N GLU A 279 14.90 12.17 -12.69
CA GLU A 279 15.60 11.79 -11.46
C GLU A 279 14.62 11.59 -10.31
N VAL A 280 14.61 10.38 -9.75
CA VAL A 280 13.78 10.01 -8.61
C VAL A 280 14.47 10.44 -7.32
N ILE A 281 13.94 11.46 -6.66
CA ILE A 281 14.45 11.95 -5.37
C ILE A 281 13.56 11.50 -4.24
N ILE A 282 14.14 10.77 -3.29
CA ILE A 282 13.49 10.38 -2.04
C ILE A 282 13.75 11.48 -1.00
N GLU A 283 12.69 11.99 -0.39
CA GLU A 283 12.76 13.08 0.58
C GLU A 283 13.47 12.62 1.86
N THR A 284 14.44 13.39 2.37
CA THR A 284 15.28 13.02 3.52
C THR A 284 14.99 13.79 4.81
N GLY A 285 13.93 14.62 4.84
CA GLY A 285 13.61 15.51 5.97
C GLY A 285 12.13 15.66 6.28
N HIS A 286 11.29 14.73 5.82
CA HIS A 286 9.85 14.76 6.10
C HIS A 286 9.57 14.51 7.59
N PRO A 287 8.59 15.19 8.24
CA PRO A 287 8.29 15.02 9.67
C PRO A 287 8.07 13.57 10.10
N VAL A 288 7.46 12.77 9.21
CA VAL A 288 7.24 11.32 9.39
C VAL A 288 8.52 10.51 9.69
N LEU A 289 9.68 11.01 9.27
CA LEU A 289 10.98 10.36 9.44
C LEU A 289 11.60 10.67 10.81
N ALA A 290 11.24 11.79 11.43
CA ALA A 290 11.94 12.31 12.61
C ALA A 290 11.85 11.37 13.83
N GLN A 291 10.84 10.51 13.86
CA GLN A 291 10.54 9.63 15.00
C GLN A 291 10.55 8.14 14.64
N SER A 292 11.14 7.76 13.50
CA SER A 292 11.12 6.37 13.02
C SER A 292 12.41 5.97 12.30
N LEU A 293 12.81 4.71 12.46
CA LEU A 293 13.96 4.11 11.79
C LEU A 293 13.53 2.96 10.89
N PRO A 294 14.23 2.71 9.76
CA PRO A 294 14.00 1.52 8.95
C PRO A 294 14.00 0.25 9.82
N HIS A 295 13.07 -0.63 9.53
CA HIS A 295 12.86 -1.91 10.20
C HIS A 295 12.83 -3.03 9.15
N ASN A 296 12.28 -4.20 9.49
CA ASN A 296 12.22 -5.36 8.61
C ASN A 296 11.59 -5.00 7.26
N CYS A 297 12.29 -5.34 6.18
CA CYS A 297 11.83 -5.19 4.81
C CYS A 297 11.70 -6.57 4.16
N TYR A 298 10.72 -6.71 3.29
CA TYR A 298 10.48 -7.96 2.59
C TYR A 298 10.20 -7.72 1.11
N ALA A 299 10.56 -8.69 0.29
CA ALA A 299 10.19 -8.75 -1.12
C ALA A 299 9.66 -10.14 -1.45
N THR A 300 8.73 -10.20 -2.39
CA THR A 300 8.38 -11.45 -3.07
C THR A 300 9.33 -11.70 -4.23
N MET A 301 9.36 -12.94 -4.71
CA MET A 301 10.01 -13.26 -5.98
C MET A 301 9.24 -12.59 -7.13
N PRO A 302 9.92 -12.05 -8.16
CA PRO A 302 9.23 -11.60 -9.37
C PRO A 302 8.55 -12.81 -10.04
N ASP A 303 7.34 -12.61 -10.57
CA ASP A 303 6.62 -13.64 -11.32
C ASP A 303 6.97 -13.67 -12.82
N GLY A 304 6.30 -14.54 -13.57
CA GLY A 304 6.52 -14.72 -15.01
C GLY A 304 6.26 -13.49 -15.87
N ILE A 305 5.43 -12.54 -15.40
CA ILE A 305 5.03 -11.31 -16.11
C ILE A 305 5.62 -10.05 -15.48
N GLY A 306 6.44 -10.21 -14.44
CA GLY A 306 7.26 -9.16 -13.84
C GLY A 306 6.66 -8.48 -12.62
N ASN A 307 5.55 -8.98 -12.06
CA ASN A 307 5.00 -8.43 -10.82
C ASN A 307 5.87 -8.81 -9.64
N GLN A 308 6.01 -7.87 -8.71
CA GLN A 308 6.71 -8.07 -7.46
C GLN A 308 6.04 -7.25 -6.36
N GLY A 309 5.66 -7.93 -5.28
CA GLY A 309 5.28 -7.31 -4.02
C GLY A 309 6.50 -6.91 -3.20
N LEU A 310 6.55 -5.66 -2.75
CA LEU A 310 7.56 -5.10 -1.85
C LEU A 310 6.90 -4.65 -0.57
N LEU A 311 7.62 -4.77 0.55
CA LEU A 311 7.15 -4.39 1.85
C LEU A 311 8.25 -3.67 2.60
N TYR A 312 7.94 -2.45 3.04
CA TYR A 312 8.84 -1.61 3.78
C TYR A 312 8.21 -1.23 5.11
N SER A 313 8.98 -1.37 6.19
CA SER A 313 8.52 -0.96 7.52
C SER A 313 9.52 -0.07 8.22
N ARG A 314 9.01 0.78 9.12
CA ARG A 314 9.79 1.58 10.05
C ARG A 314 9.28 1.36 11.46
N ARG A 315 10.20 1.26 12.42
CA ARG A 315 9.85 1.23 13.84
C ARG A 315 9.95 2.63 14.42
N ARG A 316 8.90 3.04 15.12
CA ARG A 316 8.83 4.32 15.83
C ARG A 316 9.46 4.22 17.21
N GLU A 317 9.83 5.35 17.80
CA GLU A 317 10.39 5.40 19.16
C GLU A 317 9.48 4.81 20.23
N ASN A 318 8.16 4.94 20.05
CA ASN A 318 7.17 4.35 20.96
C ASN A 318 7.01 2.83 20.78
N GLY A 319 7.67 2.22 19.81
CA GLY A 319 7.59 0.79 19.51
C GLY A 319 6.48 0.37 18.56
N ASP A 320 5.64 1.30 18.08
CA ASP A 320 4.72 1.02 16.98
C ASP A 320 5.50 0.90 15.66
N VAL A 321 4.91 0.19 14.70
CA VAL A 321 5.47 -0.02 13.36
C VAL A 321 4.60 0.70 12.34
N SER A 322 5.24 1.49 11.49
CA SER A 322 4.64 2.00 10.26
C SER A 322 5.04 1.05 9.12
N LEU A 323 4.08 0.65 8.32
CA LEU A 323 4.23 -0.36 7.27
C LEU A 323 3.59 0.18 5.99
N PHE A 324 4.24 -0.04 4.85
CA PHE A 324 3.55 0.04 3.58
C PHE A 324 4.03 -1.02 2.61
N CYS A 325 3.11 -1.42 1.74
CA CYS A 325 3.22 -2.51 0.79
C CYS A 325 3.04 -1.93 -0.61
N LEU A 326 3.91 -2.32 -1.54
CA LEU A 326 3.87 -1.91 -2.93
C LEU A 326 3.69 -3.11 -3.82
N ALA A 327 2.86 -2.97 -4.84
CA ALA A 327 2.91 -3.80 -6.03
C ALA A 327 3.66 -3.03 -7.12
N ILE A 328 4.76 -3.61 -7.61
CA ILE A 328 5.51 -3.09 -8.75
C ILE A 328 5.50 -4.09 -9.89
N ASN A 329 5.76 -3.62 -11.09
CA ASN A 329 5.96 -4.42 -12.29
C ASN A 329 7.10 -3.84 -13.13
N ASP A 330 7.91 -4.70 -13.74
CA ASP A 330 9.09 -4.29 -14.51
C ASP A 330 8.77 -3.71 -15.91
N VAL A 331 7.51 -3.77 -16.33
CA VAL A 331 6.95 -3.12 -17.53
C VAL A 331 6.16 -1.87 -17.14
N HIS A 332 5.40 -1.88 -16.05
CA HIS A 332 4.44 -0.82 -15.68
C HIS A 332 4.89 0.09 -14.53
N GLY A 333 5.98 -0.23 -13.83
CA GLY A 333 6.44 0.53 -12.68
C GLY A 333 5.62 0.25 -11.43
N VAL A 334 5.38 1.24 -10.58
CA VAL A 334 4.50 1.15 -9.41
C VAL A 334 3.06 1.03 -9.87
N ILE A 335 2.40 -0.06 -9.47
CA ILE A 335 1.00 -0.37 -9.81
C ILE A 335 0.06 0.04 -8.68
N ASP A 336 0.39 -0.32 -7.44
CA ASP A 336 -0.50 -0.14 -6.29
C ASP A 336 0.31 0.02 -4.99
N CYS A 337 -0.29 0.66 -3.99
CA CYS A 337 0.31 0.90 -2.70
C CYS A 337 -0.74 1.04 -1.59
N PHE A 338 -0.54 0.35 -0.47
CA PHE A 338 -1.32 0.55 0.75
C PHE A 338 -0.42 0.44 1.98
N GLY A 339 -0.88 0.90 3.14
CA GLY A 339 -0.08 0.86 4.34
C GLY A 339 -0.89 1.07 5.62
N PHE A 340 -0.17 1.02 6.74
CA PHE A 340 -0.66 1.25 8.08
C PHE A 340 0.34 2.11 8.83
N TYR A 341 -0.10 3.25 9.36
CA TYR A 341 0.81 4.19 9.99
C TYR A 341 1.18 3.77 11.41
N GLN A 342 0.25 3.11 12.11
CA GLN A 342 0.40 2.74 13.50
C GLN A 342 -0.07 1.30 13.79
N LEU A 343 0.87 0.35 13.68
CA LEU A 343 0.68 -1.04 14.05
C LEU A 343 1.37 -1.36 15.37
N ALA A 344 0.70 -2.15 16.22
CA ALA A 344 1.39 -2.80 17.32
C ALA A 344 2.25 -3.95 16.76
N GLU A 345 3.40 -4.21 17.39
CA GLU A 345 4.32 -5.27 16.96
C GLU A 345 3.64 -6.65 16.72
N PRO A 346 2.71 -7.13 17.56
CA PRO A 346 2.03 -8.41 17.30
C PRO A 346 1.13 -8.38 16.06
N ASP A 347 0.50 -7.24 15.76
CA ASP A 347 -0.34 -7.09 14.58
C ASP A 347 0.51 -7.01 13.31
N PHE A 348 1.69 -6.36 13.38
CA PHE A 348 2.68 -6.41 12.31
C PHE A 348 3.06 -7.87 11.97
N HIS A 349 3.36 -8.71 12.97
CA HIS A 349 3.67 -10.12 12.75
C HIS A 349 2.51 -10.90 12.12
N ARG A 350 1.27 -10.63 12.54
CA ARG A 350 0.07 -11.23 11.94
C ARG A 350 -0.13 -10.84 10.48
N ILE A 351 0.10 -9.57 10.15
CA ILE A 351 0.05 -9.10 8.75
C ILE A 351 1.15 -9.80 7.95
N MET A 352 2.35 -9.90 8.51
CA MET A 352 3.43 -10.64 7.86
C MET A 352 3.00 -12.07 7.59
N GLU A 353 2.48 -12.81 8.58
CA GLU A 353 2.03 -14.20 8.44
C GLU A 353 1.00 -14.39 7.32
N LYS A 354 0.01 -13.48 7.18
CA LYS A 354 -1.00 -13.56 6.12
C LYS A 354 -0.46 -13.26 4.72
N PHE A 355 0.59 -12.47 4.61
CA PHE A 355 1.21 -12.13 3.32
C PHE A 355 1.87 -13.34 2.63
N HIS A 356 1.92 -14.52 3.26
CA HIS A 356 2.58 -15.73 2.74
C HIS A 356 1.63 -16.73 2.04
N GLU A 357 0.33 -16.47 1.90
CA GLU A 357 -0.62 -17.40 1.28
C GLU A 357 -0.44 -17.48 -0.26
N GLY A 358 0.72 -17.95 -0.74
CA GLY A 358 0.95 -18.27 -2.15
C GLY A 358 2.36 -18.03 -2.69
N THR A 359 3.14 -17.14 -2.08
CA THR A 359 4.51 -16.78 -2.54
C THR A 359 5.48 -16.65 -1.36
N SER A 360 6.77 -16.87 -1.62
CA SER A 360 7.80 -16.76 -0.60
C SER A 360 8.09 -15.31 -0.25
N LYS A 361 8.17 -15.04 1.06
CA LYS A 361 8.64 -13.78 1.61
C LYS A 361 10.15 -13.84 1.81
N VAL A 362 10.88 -12.98 1.12
CA VAL A 362 12.33 -12.85 1.23
C VAL A 362 12.64 -11.67 2.15
N VAL A 363 13.40 -11.88 3.22
CA VAL A 363 13.95 -10.78 4.02
C VAL A 363 15.02 -10.09 3.17
N VAL A 364 14.90 -8.77 3.02
CA VAL A 364 15.84 -7.97 2.22
C VAL A 364 16.28 -6.73 2.99
N GLU A 365 17.43 -6.18 2.60
CA GLU A 365 17.91 -4.92 3.14
C GLU A 365 17.03 -3.74 2.64
N PRO A 366 16.81 -2.70 3.45
CA PRO A 366 16.08 -1.49 3.05
C PRO A 366 16.57 -0.90 1.72
N GLU A 367 17.89 -0.92 1.50
CA GLU A 367 18.56 -0.44 0.29
C GLU A 367 18.05 -1.12 -0.98
N TYR A 368 17.70 -2.42 -0.91
CA TYR A 368 17.15 -3.17 -2.04
C TYR A 368 15.76 -2.65 -2.42
N ILE A 369 14.89 -2.44 -1.42
CA ILE A 369 13.55 -1.88 -1.64
C ILE A 369 13.66 -0.51 -2.29
N ILE A 370 14.55 0.35 -1.79
CA ILE A 370 14.78 1.68 -2.34
C ILE A 370 15.22 1.61 -3.81
N ALA A 371 16.16 0.72 -4.14
CA ALA A 371 16.61 0.54 -5.52
C ALA A 371 15.47 0.06 -6.45
N LYS A 372 14.63 -0.87 -5.97
CA LYS A 372 13.47 -1.37 -6.72
C LYS A 372 12.41 -0.29 -6.92
N VAL A 373 12.11 0.51 -5.90
CA VAL A 373 11.16 1.61 -5.99
C VAL A 373 11.65 2.68 -6.97
N ILE A 374 12.92 3.06 -6.92
CA ILE A 374 13.50 4.01 -7.87
C ILE A 374 13.36 3.48 -9.30
N ALA A 375 13.71 2.21 -9.54
CA ALA A 375 13.57 1.59 -10.86
C ALA A 375 12.11 1.59 -11.34
N ALA A 376 11.16 1.27 -10.46
CA ALA A 376 9.74 1.27 -10.75
C ALA A 376 9.23 2.70 -11.08
N GLU A 377 9.54 3.70 -10.26
CA GLU A 377 9.19 5.09 -10.53
C GLU A 377 9.79 5.59 -11.85
N THR A 378 11.03 5.22 -12.17
CA THR A 378 11.65 5.57 -13.45
C THR A 378 10.85 5.01 -14.62
N ILE A 379 10.32 3.78 -14.51
CA ILE A 379 9.41 3.21 -15.52
C ILE A 379 8.14 4.03 -15.63
N ASN A 380 7.47 4.37 -14.52
CA ASN A 380 6.27 5.21 -14.54
C ASN A 380 6.56 6.54 -15.25
N ARG A 381 7.68 7.19 -14.93
CA ARG A 381 8.07 8.48 -15.51
C ARG A 381 8.35 8.37 -17.01
N GLN A 382 9.18 7.42 -17.43
CA GLN A 382 9.58 7.23 -18.82
C GLN A 382 8.40 6.84 -19.72
N LYS A 383 7.56 5.92 -19.25
CA LYS A 383 6.38 5.45 -20.01
C LYS A 383 5.15 6.32 -19.82
N LYS A 384 5.25 7.36 -19.01
CA LYS A 384 4.14 8.24 -18.65
C LYS A 384 2.95 7.45 -18.08
N TYR A 385 3.24 6.48 -17.22
CA TYR A 385 2.24 5.80 -16.41
C TYR A 385 2.03 6.54 -15.10
N ARG A 386 0.78 6.59 -14.65
CA ARG A 386 0.42 7.27 -13.41
C ARG A 386 0.99 6.55 -12.20
N LEU A 387 1.25 7.32 -11.15
CA LEU A 387 1.55 6.79 -9.83
C LEU A 387 0.27 6.79 -9.00
N PRO A 388 -0.03 5.73 -8.24
CA PRO A 388 -1.12 5.75 -7.25
C PRO A 388 -0.91 6.91 -6.27
N TYR A 389 -1.96 7.65 -5.91
CA TYR A 389 -1.80 8.79 -5.00
C TYR A 389 -1.51 8.30 -3.57
N GLU A 390 -1.99 7.12 -3.19
CA GLU A 390 -1.65 6.41 -1.96
C GLU A 390 -0.15 6.19 -1.88
N TYR A 391 0.46 5.75 -2.99
CA TYR A 391 1.93 5.62 -3.06
C TYR A 391 2.62 6.94 -2.72
N GLN A 392 2.13 8.06 -3.22
CA GLN A 392 2.74 9.37 -2.95
C GLN A 392 2.62 9.78 -1.48
N CYS A 393 1.52 9.42 -0.83
CA CYS A 393 1.31 9.66 0.60
C CYS A 393 2.29 8.83 1.45
N TRP A 394 2.58 7.59 1.04
CA TRP A 394 3.50 6.69 1.74
C TRP A 394 4.98 6.91 1.39
N ARG A 395 5.28 7.41 0.19
CA ARG A 395 6.62 7.62 -0.36
C ARG A 395 7.60 8.33 0.58
N PRO A 396 7.22 9.34 1.38
CA PRO A 396 8.13 9.97 2.32
C PRO A 396 8.76 9.01 3.34
N LEU A 397 8.14 7.86 3.65
CA LEU A 397 8.71 6.85 4.54
C LEU A 397 10.01 6.21 4.02
N LEU A 398 10.27 6.27 2.72
CA LEU A 398 11.51 5.76 2.12
C LEU A 398 12.74 6.62 2.48
N GLY A 399 12.52 7.81 3.04
CA GLY A 399 13.57 8.74 3.39
C GLY A 399 14.63 8.21 4.35
N GLY A 400 15.85 8.74 4.17
CA GLY A 400 16.99 8.44 5.02
C GLY A 400 17.74 7.14 4.69
N VAL A 401 17.30 6.39 3.67
CA VAL A 401 17.99 5.19 3.16
C VAL A 401 18.52 5.47 1.76
N LYS A 402 19.77 5.07 1.49
CA LYS A 402 20.36 5.18 0.15
C LYS A 402 19.99 3.95 -0.69
N PRO A 403 19.80 4.07 -2.01
CA PRO A 403 19.61 2.89 -2.85
C PRO A 403 20.81 1.96 -2.78
N MET A 404 20.54 0.66 -2.94
CA MET A 404 21.58 -0.32 -3.18
C MET A 404 22.40 0.08 -4.42
N PRO A 405 23.74 -0.11 -4.43
CA PRO A 405 24.56 0.29 -5.56
C PRO A 405 24.08 -0.27 -6.90
N GLU A 406 24.28 0.50 -7.97
CA GLU A 406 24.09 0.01 -9.32
C GLU A 406 24.96 -1.24 -9.56
N GLY A 407 24.43 -2.21 -10.30
CA GLY A 407 25.11 -3.48 -10.55
C GLY A 407 25.10 -4.47 -9.37
N HIS A 408 24.35 -4.23 -8.28
CA HIS A 408 24.23 -5.21 -7.19
C HIS A 408 23.75 -6.59 -7.67
N LEU A 409 22.95 -6.63 -8.74
CA LEU A 409 22.50 -7.87 -9.36
C LEU A 409 23.64 -8.64 -10.01
N ASP A 410 24.73 -8.01 -10.49
CA ASP A 410 25.87 -8.67 -11.17
C ASP A 410 26.53 -9.79 -10.34
N ARG A 411 26.24 -9.85 -9.03
CA ARG A 411 26.59 -10.98 -8.16
C ARG A 411 26.13 -12.33 -8.70
N TYR A 412 25.06 -12.38 -9.51
CA TYR A 412 24.63 -13.64 -10.15
C TYR A 412 25.75 -14.32 -10.94
N LYS A 413 26.67 -13.54 -11.54
CA LYS A 413 27.81 -14.06 -12.30
C LYS A 413 28.75 -14.90 -11.44
N GLN A 414 28.78 -14.67 -10.14
CA GLN A 414 29.58 -15.43 -9.16
C GLN A 414 28.89 -16.73 -8.74
N TRP A 415 27.57 -16.82 -8.89
CA TRP A 415 26.78 -18.00 -8.52
C TRP A 415 26.51 -18.93 -9.70
N ALA A 416 26.50 -18.38 -10.92
CA ALA A 416 26.25 -19.14 -12.14
C ALA A 416 27.27 -20.28 -12.34
N ASN A 417 26.79 -21.41 -12.85
CA ASN A 417 27.60 -22.54 -13.27
C ASN A 417 27.04 -23.14 -14.57
N LEU A 418 27.69 -22.87 -15.70
CA LEU A 418 27.21 -23.32 -17.02
C LEU A 418 27.14 -24.85 -17.16
N ASP A 419 27.85 -25.62 -16.34
CA ASP A 419 27.72 -27.09 -16.31
C ASP A 419 26.31 -27.54 -15.86
N TRP A 420 25.56 -26.66 -15.18
CA TRP A 420 24.22 -26.92 -14.66
C TRP A 420 23.11 -26.49 -15.62
N LEU A 421 23.45 -26.02 -16.82
CA LEU A 421 22.46 -25.64 -17.84
C LEU A 421 21.40 -26.71 -18.12
N PRO A 422 21.74 -28.01 -18.22
CA PRO A 422 20.73 -29.04 -18.45
C PRO A 422 19.74 -29.21 -17.28
N GLU A 423 20.07 -28.70 -16.09
CA GLU A 423 19.25 -28.81 -14.89
C GLU A 423 18.42 -27.55 -14.59
N THR A 424 18.53 -26.47 -15.38
CA THR A 424 17.82 -25.22 -15.08
C THR A 424 16.30 -25.37 -15.14
N TYR A 425 15.76 -26.38 -15.84
CA TYR A 425 14.33 -26.71 -15.79
C TYR A 425 13.84 -27.05 -14.37
N ASN A 426 14.72 -27.51 -13.48
CA ASN A 426 14.39 -27.79 -12.07
C ASN A 426 14.01 -26.53 -11.28
N LEU A 427 14.14 -25.32 -11.84
CA LEU A 427 13.60 -24.11 -11.21
C LEU A 427 12.10 -24.24 -10.91
N TYR A 428 11.32 -24.93 -11.74
CA TYR A 428 9.89 -25.21 -11.48
C TYR A 428 9.63 -26.09 -10.26
N GLN A 429 10.67 -26.72 -9.67
CA GLN A 429 10.52 -27.41 -8.39
C GLN A 429 10.45 -26.43 -7.20
N HIS A 430 10.83 -25.17 -7.42
CA HIS A 430 10.68 -24.12 -6.42
C HIS A 430 9.28 -23.49 -6.52
N PRO A 431 8.51 -23.36 -5.42
CA PRO A 431 7.12 -22.91 -5.46
C PRO A 431 6.89 -21.56 -6.17
N ASP A 432 7.82 -20.60 -6.00
CA ASP A 432 7.69 -19.27 -6.62
C ASP A 432 7.82 -19.28 -8.16
N PHE A 433 8.34 -20.36 -8.75
CA PHE A 433 8.38 -20.49 -10.20
C PHE A 433 7.09 -21.07 -10.77
N ASN A 434 6.12 -21.47 -9.94
CA ASN A 434 4.82 -21.94 -10.44
C ASN A 434 3.99 -20.82 -11.09
N THR A 435 4.27 -19.56 -10.75
CA THR A 435 3.67 -18.37 -11.38
C THR A 435 4.47 -17.87 -12.60
N TRP A 436 5.48 -18.63 -13.03
CA TRP A 436 6.29 -18.29 -14.20
C TRP A 436 5.70 -18.87 -15.47
N PHE A 437 4.77 -18.13 -16.06
CA PHE A 437 4.20 -18.37 -17.38
C PHE A 437 3.64 -17.06 -17.96
N LEU A 438 3.32 -17.08 -19.25
CA LEU A 438 2.61 -16.01 -19.96
C LEU A 438 1.22 -16.50 -20.37
N GLU A 439 0.31 -15.55 -20.49
CA GLU A 439 -1.05 -15.71 -20.93
C GLU A 439 -1.32 -14.93 -22.22
N GLN A 440 -2.49 -15.16 -22.83
CA GLN A 440 -2.97 -14.30 -23.90
C GLN A 440 -3.23 -12.89 -23.35
N GLY A 441 -2.61 -11.89 -23.96
CA GLY A 441 -2.67 -10.49 -23.55
C GLY A 441 -1.40 -9.95 -22.89
N ASP A 442 -0.49 -10.81 -22.41
CA ASP A 442 0.75 -10.37 -21.76
C ASP A 442 1.80 -9.88 -22.78
N GLU A 443 1.94 -10.61 -23.89
CA GLU A 443 2.85 -10.32 -24.99
C GLU A 443 2.18 -10.68 -26.33
N ASP A 444 2.43 -9.91 -27.38
CA ASP A 444 1.80 -10.11 -28.70
C ASP A 444 2.16 -11.49 -29.30
N VAL A 445 3.42 -11.90 -29.14
CA VAL A 445 3.93 -13.19 -29.61
C VAL A 445 3.27 -14.34 -28.85
N ALA A 446 3.21 -14.25 -27.52
CA ALA A 446 2.57 -15.26 -26.68
C ALA A 446 1.07 -15.36 -27.02
N THR A 447 0.40 -14.23 -27.19
CA THR A 447 -1.02 -14.17 -27.57
C THR A 447 -1.29 -14.93 -28.86
N THR A 448 -0.48 -14.69 -29.89
CA THR A 448 -0.64 -15.32 -31.21
C THR A 448 -0.37 -16.82 -31.13
N GLU A 449 0.77 -17.23 -30.58
CA GLU A 449 1.19 -18.64 -30.55
C GLU A 449 0.30 -19.49 -29.62
N LEU A 450 -0.13 -18.95 -28.47
CA LEU A 450 -1.06 -19.64 -27.58
C LEU A 450 -2.43 -19.82 -28.26
N ALA A 451 -2.93 -18.80 -28.95
CA ALA A 451 -4.21 -18.90 -29.68
C ALA A 451 -4.15 -19.95 -30.80
N GLU A 452 -3.06 -19.99 -31.58
CA GLU A 452 -2.85 -21.00 -32.61
C GLU A 452 -2.76 -22.42 -32.02
N ALA A 453 -2.01 -22.59 -30.93
CA ALA A 453 -1.90 -23.89 -30.25
C ALA A 453 -3.26 -24.36 -29.72
N MET A 454 -4.07 -23.47 -29.15
CA MET A 454 -5.42 -23.81 -28.67
C MET A 454 -6.33 -24.22 -29.83
N ALA A 455 -6.27 -23.52 -30.97
CA ALA A 455 -7.02 -23.88 -32.16
C ALA A 455 -6.62 -25.27 -32.70
N THR A 456 -5.33 -25.59 -32.71
CA THR A 456 -4.82 -26.92 -33.10
C THR A 456 -5.39 -28.00 -32.18
N VAL A 457 -5.36 -27.79 -30.86
CA VAL A 457 -5.90 -28.75 -29.88
C VAL A 457 -7.39 -28.96 -30.09
N GLN A 458 -8.16 -27.88 -30.24
CA GLN A 458 -9.59 -27.94 -30.49
C GLN A 458 -9.93 -28.72 -31.77
N SER A 459 -9.14 -28.56 -32.83
CA SER A 459 -9.33 -29.31 -34.07
C SER A 459 -9.00 -30.81 -33.95
N ALA A 460 -8.07 -31.16 -33.05
CA ALA A 460 -7.57 -32.52 -32.88
C ALA A 460 -8.29 -33.32 -31.78
N LEU A 461 -9.00 -32.67 -30.85
CA LEU A 461 -9.76 -33.30 -29.77
C LEU A 461 -10.68 -34.44 -30.24
N PRO A 462 -11.46 -34.30 -31.35
CA PRO A 462 -12.35 -35.37 -31.82
C PRO A 462 -11.62 -36.64 -32.30
N THR A 463 -10.33 -36.53 -32.66
CA THR A 463 -9.52 -37.63 -33.21
C THR A 463 -8.29 -37.95 -32.38
N ILE A 464 -8.24 -37.47 -31.13
CA ILE A 464 -7.02 -37.41 -30.33
C ILE A 464 -6.33 -38.77 -30.17
N GLY A 465 -7.10 -39.86 -30.10
CA GLY A 465 -6.55 -41.23 -29.98
C GLY A 465 -5.74 -41.72 -31.20
N GLN A 466 -5.94 -41.12 -32.39
CA GLN A 466 -5.20 -41.47 -33.61
C GLN A 466 -4.02 -40.53 -33.87
N THR A 467 -4.08 -39.30 -33.37
CA THR A 467 -3.10 -38.23 -33.62
C THR A 467 -2.37 -37.79 -32.36
N PHE A 468 -2.43 -38.59 -31.28
CA PHE A 468 -1.96 -38.18 -29.95
C PHE A 468 -0.50 -37.73 -29.93
N GLN A 469 0.38 -38.56 -30.51
CA GLN A 469 1.81 -38.29 -30.56
C GLN A 469 2.12 -37.08 -31.46
N ASP A 470 1.49 -37.01 -32.64
CA ASP A 470 1.66 -35.91 -33.58
C ASP A 470 1.20 -34.57 -32.96
N LEU A 471 0.12 -34.58 -32.18
CA LEU A 471 -0.37 -33.41 -31.46
C LEU A 471 0.62 -32.97 -30.38
N MET A 472 1.17 -33.89 -29.60
CA MET A 472 2.19 -33.55 -28.61
C MET A 472 3.44 -32.95 -29.26
N ASP A 473 3.90 -33.52 -30.38
CA ASP A 473 5.07 -33.02 -31.12
C ASP A 473 4.80 -31.63 -31.72
N GLN A 474 3.57 -31.35 -32.17
CA GLN A 474 3.15 -30.02 -32.60
C GLN A 474 3.12 -29.01 -31.45
N LEU A 475 2.65 -29.41 -30.26
CA LEU A 475 2.64 -28.54 -29.08
C LEU A 475 4.06 -28.23 -28.57
N ASP A 476 4.97 -29.20 -28.60
CA ASP A 476 6.40 -28.98 -28.34
C ASP A 476 6.97 -27.94 -29.31
N ALA A 477 6.71 -28.11 -30.62
CA ALA A 477 7.18 -27.16 -31.64
C ALA A 477 6.58 -25.77 -31.47
N SER A 478 5.31 -25.65 -31.06
CA SER A 478 4.68 -24.35 -30.76
C SER A 478 5.30 -23.68 -29.55
N ALA A 479 5.57 -24.41 -28.45
CA ALA A 479 6.27 -23.85 -27.30
C ALA A 479 7.67 -23.33 -27.69
N ASP A 480 8.44 -24.13 -28.42
CA ASP A 480 9.80 -23.77 -28.83
C ASP A 480 9.81 -22.56 -29.79
N ARG A 481 8.87 -22.50 -30.74
CA ARG A 481 8.70 -21.33 -31.64
C ARG A 481 8.34 -20.06 -30.87
N MET A 482 7.38 -20.15 -29.95
CA MET A 482 6.97 -19.01 -29.13
C MET A 482 8.16 -18.45 -28.34
N MET A 483 8.94 -19.31 -27.68
CA MET A 483 10.11 -18.88 -26.93
C MET A 483 11.20 -18.32 -27.85
N ALA A 484 11.45 -18.95 -29.01
CA ALA A 484 12.42 -18.45 -29.97
C ALA A 484 12.06 -17.04 -30.47
N ALA A 485 10.78 -16.78 -30.73
CA ALA A 485 10.27 -15.48 -31.16
C ALA A 485 10.34 -14.43 -30.06
N LEU A 486 9.90 -14.74 -28.83
CA LEU A 486 9.99 -13.84 -27.67
C LEU A 486 11.44 -13.43 -27.38
N LEU A 487 12.39 -14.35 -27.52
CA LEU A 487 13.81 -14.06 -27.27
C LEU A 487 14.46 -13.13 -28.31
N GLN A 488 13.76 -12.80 -29.41
CA GLN A 488 14.19 -11.77 -30.37
C GLN A 488 13.68 -10.36 -30.02
N THR A 489 12.81 -10.23 -29.02
CA THR A 489 12.24 -8.94 -28.60
C THR A 489 12.97 -8.41 -27.34
N PRO A 490 12.65 -7.19 -26.87
CA PRO A 490 13.15 -6.69 -25.58
C PRO A 490 12.80 -7.59 -24.38
N TRP A 491 11.83 -8.50 -24.53
CA TRP A 491 11.43 -9.47 -23.52
C TRP A 491 12.59 -10.35 -23.04
N ARG A 492 13.57 -10.66 -23.91
CA ARG A 492 14.79 -11.37 -23.50
C ARG A 492 15.53 -10.68 -22.35
N GLN A 493 15.67 -9.36 -22.41
CA GLN A 493 16.36 -8.59 -21.38
C GLN A 493 15.53 -8.52 -20.09
N GLN A 494 14.20 -8.47 -20.21
CA GLN A 494 13.29 -8.53 -19.06
C GLN A 494 13.39 -9.88 -18.36
N LEU A 495 13.27 -10.99 -19.10
CA LEU A 495 13.43 -12.35 -18.55
C LEU A 495 14.79 -12.52 -17.87
N GLN A 496 15.87 -12.07 -18.52
CA GLN A 496 17.20 -12.10 -17.95
C GLN A 496 17.23 -11.35 -16.60
N ARG A 497 16.67 -10.15 -16.55
CA ARG A 497 16.63 -9.33 -15.33
C ARG A 497 15.79 -9.98 -14.23
N ARG A 498 14.62 -10.55 -14.55
CA ARG A 498 13.77 -11.30 -13.60
C ARG A 498 14.55 -12.48 -13.00
N LEU A 499 15.33 -13.19 -13.80
CA LEU A 499 16.18 -14.30 -13.32
C LEU A 499 17.37 -13.83 -12.48
N GLN A 500 17.99 -12.68 -12.81
CA GLN A 500 19.03 -12.07 -11.97
C GLN A 500 18.49 -11.66 -10.59
N GLU A 501 17.31 -11.04 -10.57
CA GLU A 501 16.62 -10.66 -9.34
C GLU A 501 16.21 -11.90 -8.53
N SER A 502 15.69 -12.92 -9.20
CA SER A 502 15.36 -14.20 -8.57
C SER A 502 16.59 -14.86 -7.95
N ALA A 503 17.72 -14.87 -8.65
CA ALA A 503 18.97 -15.42 -8.12
C ALA A 503 19.43 -14.66 -6.87
N TYR A 504 19.31 -13.33 -6.86
CA TYR A 504 19.62 -12.50 -5.69
C TYR A 504 18.71 -12.81 -4.50
N LEU A 505 17.40 -12.92 -4.72
CA LEU A 505 16.44 -13.21 -3.66
C LEU A 505 16.58 -14.63 -3.12
N LEU A 506 16.83 -15.62 -3.99
CA LEU A 506 17.13 -17.00 -3.59
C LEU A 506 18.43 -17.09 -2.78
N HIS A 507 19.41 -16.23 -3.07
CA HIS A 507 20.61 -16.10 -2.24
C HIS A 507 20.27 -15.56 -0.85
N CYS A 508 19.43 -14.53 -0.75
CA CYS A 508 18.95 -14.01 0.54
C CYS A 508 18.15 -15.05 1.35
N GLN A 509 17.50 -16.00 0.69
CA GLN A 509 16.80 -17.13 1.32
C GLN A 509 17.70 -18.33 1.65
N GLU A 510 19.01 -18.26 1.36
CA GLU A 510 19.95 -19.38 1.49
C GLU A 510 19.59 -20.60 0.62
N ALA A 511 18.78 -20.41 -0.44
CA ALA A 511 18.37 -21.44 -1.40
C ALA A 511 19.46 -21.67 -2.47
N ALA A 512 20.65 -22.12 -2.04
CA ALA A 512 21.86 -22.14 -2.85
C ALA A 512 21.72 -22.88 -4.19
N THR A 513 21.02 -24.02 -4.24
CA THR A 513 20.80 -24.80 -5.47
C THR A 513 20.00 -23.98 -6.49
N PHE A 514 18.83 -23.47 -6.10
CA PHE A 514 17.96 -22.69 -6.98
C PHE A 514 18.59 -21.36 -7.39
N CYS A 515 19.32 -20.71 -6.47
CA CYS A 515 20.11 -19.51 -6.78
C CYS A 515 21.08 -19.77 -7.94
N LYS A 516 21.84 -20.89 -7.90
CA LYS A 516 22.75 -21.27 -8.98
C LYS A 516 22.01 -21.54 -10.29
N LEU A 517 20.87 -22.23 -10.25
CA LEU A 517 20.07 -22.50 -11.46
C LEU A 517 19.57 -21.20 -12.12
N ALA A 518 18.98 -20.29 -11.34
CA ALA A 518 18.48 -19.01 -11.82
C ALA A 518 19.62 -18.13 -12.36
N ALA A 519 20.75 -18.07 -11.64
CA ALA A 519 21.93 -17.35 -12.07
C ALA A 519 22.54 -17.91 -13.37
N THR A 520 22.56 -19.24 -13.51
CA THR A 520 23.06 -19.93 -14.70
C THR A 520 22.20 -19.61 -15.92
N GLU A 521 20.88 -19.64 -15.77
CA GLU A 521 19.95 -19.31 -16.84
C GLU A 521 20.06 -17.82 -17.24
N ALA A 522 20.18 -16.91 -16.26
CA ALA A 522 20.44 -15.50 -16.52
C ALA A 522 21.75 -15.27 -17.29
N LEU A 523 22.82 -16.01 -16.95
CA LEU A 523 24.11 -15.92 -17.64
C LEU A 523 24.03 -16.45 -19.08
N LYS A 524 23.27 -17.52 -19.32
CA LYS A 524 23.00 -18.01 -20.68
C LYS A 524 22.34 -16.92 -21.53
N LEU A 525 21.30 -16.28 -20.99
CA LEU A 525 20.58 -15.20 -21.68
C LEU A 525 21.46 -13.97 -21.93
N GLU A 526 22.53 -13.77 -21.16
CA GLU A 526 23.52 -12.71 -21.39
C GLU A 526 24.49 -13.08 -22.54
N GLN A 527 25.04 -14.29 -22.53
CA GLN A 527 26.20 -14.67 -23.34
C GLN A 527 25.85 -15.26 -24.70
N GLU A 528 24.75 -16.01 -24.80
CA GLU A 528 24.46 -16.81 -26.00
C GLU A 528 23.68 -16.00 -27.04
N GLN A 529 24.12 -16.01 -28.29
CA GLN A 529 23.46 -15.25 -29.37
C GLN A 529 22.61 -16.15 -30.28
N ALA A 530 22.87 -17.45 -30.30
CA ALA A 530 22.13 -18.39 -31.13
C ALA A 530 20.77 -18.74 -30.50
N SER A 531 19.67 -18.44 -31.21
CA SER A 531 18.29 -18.69 -30.76
C SER A 531 18.05 -20.14 -30.36
N GLU A 532 18.56 -21.11 -31.12
CA GLU A 532 18.38 -22.56 -30.85
C GLU A 532 18.99 -22.99 -29.51
N LYS A 533 20.10 -22.37 -29.09
CA LYS A 533 20.73 -22.68 -27.80
C LYS A 533 20.04 -21.99 -26.64
N LEU A 534 19.39 -20.84 -26.90
CA LEU A 534 18.64 -20.09 -25.90
C LEU A 534 17.36 -20.84 -25.49
N VAL A 535 16.70 -21.53 -26.42
CA VAL A 535 15.51 -22.35 -26.18
C VAL A 535 15.90 -23.73 -25.64
N SER A 536 16.43 -23.73 -24.42
CA SER A 536 16.85 -24.94 -23.70
C SER A 536 16.67 -24.75 -22.19
N GLY A 537 16.66 -25.84 -21.40
CA GLY A 537 16.58 -25.77 -19.95
C GLY A 537 15.30 -25.07 -19.47
N PHE A 538 15.45 -24.08 -18.57
CA PHE A 538 14.31 -23.33 -18.02
C PHE A 538 13.50 -22.59 -19.06
N VAL A 539 14.11 -21.87 -20.01
CA VAL A 539 13.39 -21.15 -21.09
C VAL A 539 12.47 -22.10 -21.87
N GLN A 540 12.93 -23.33 -22.14
CA GLN A 540 12.12 -24.31 -22.86
C GLN A 540 10.96 -24.82 -21.99
N ALA A 541 11.22 -25.12 -20.72
CA ALA A 541 10.20 -25.49 -19.75
C ALA A 541 9.16 -24.36 -19.55
N TYR A 542 9.59 -23.10 -19.64
CA TYR A 542 8.73 -21.93 -19.52
C TYR A 542 7.71 -21.85 -20.65
N GLY A 543 8.14 -21.99 -21.92
CA GLY A 543 7.20 -22.01 -23.05
C GLY A 543 6.16 -23.13 -22.95
N ARG A 544 6.58 -24.30 -22.48
CA ARG A 544 5.69 -25.45 -22.21
C ARG A 544 4.71 -25.16 -21.07
N ARG A 545 5.17 -24.50 -20.00
CA ARG A 545 4.29 -24.09 -18.89
C ARG A 545 3.20 -23.13 -19.36
N CYS A 546 3.51 -22.16 -20.22
CA CYS A 546 2.49 -21.26 -20.79
C CYS A 546 1.38 -22.03 -21.53
N LEU A 547 1.76 -23.02 -22.36
CA LEU A 547 0.78 -23.87 -23.06
C LEU A 547 -0.05 -24.71 -22.09
N LEU A 548 0.59 -25.29 -21.07
CA LEU A 548 -0.10 -26.09 -20.06
C LEU A 548 -1.16 -25.27 -19.31
N GLU A 549 -0.82 -24.05 -18.89
CA GLU A 549 -1.73 -23.15 -18.19
C GLU A 549 -2.88 -22.69 -19.10
N ALA A 550 -2.61 -22.42 -20.38
CA ALA A 550 -3.65 -22.12 -21.36
C ALA A 550 -4.65 -23.28 -21.50
N LEU A 551 -4.16 -24.53 -21.58
CA LEU A 551 -5.00 -25.74 -21.65
C LEU A 551 -5.81 -25.96 -20.37
N LEU A 552 -5.20 -25.76 -19.20
CA LEU A 552 -5.87 -25.91 -17.90
C LEU A 552 -7.05 -24.96 -17.74
N ARG A 553 -6.97 -23.77 -18.34
CA ARG A 553 -8.07 -22.78 -18.38
C ARG A 553 -9.16 -23.19 -19.35
N ASP A 554 -8.81 -23.57 -20.58
CA ASP A 554 -9.79 -24.03 -21.58
C ASP A 554 -10.55 -25.28 -21.10
N ARG A 555 -9.89 -26.12 -20.27
CA ARG A 555 -10.51 -27.27 -19.60
C ARG A 555 -11.76 -26.92 -18.79
N THR A 556 -11.84 -25.72 -18.23
CA THR A 556 -13.01 -25.30 -17.44
C THR A 556 -14.25 -24.98 -18.29
N GLY A 557 -14.09 -24.78 -19.61
CA GLY A 557 -15.17 -24.47 -20.55
C GLY A 557 -15.40 -25.49 -21.67
N SER A 558 -14.58 -26.54 -21.77
CA SER A 558 -14.60 -27.48 -22.90
C SER A 558 -15.65 -28.59 -22.79
N VAL A 559 -16.25 -28.94 -23.94
CA VAL A 559 -17.25 -30.02 -24.10
C VAL A 559 -16.62 -31.42 -24.01
N ASP A 560 -15.32 -31.55 -24.33
CA ASP A 560 -14.57 -32.82 -24.31
C ASP A 560 -13.54 -32.87 -23.14
N TYR A 561 -14.06 -32.69 -21.93
CA TYR A 561 -13.28 -32.56 -20.69
C TYR A 561 -12.31 -33.74 -20.41
N GLU A 562 -12.73 -34.98 -20.67
CA GLU A 562 -11.92 -36.17 -20.39
C GLU A 562 -10.69 -36.26 -21.30
N ALA A 563 -10.89 -36.08 -22.61
CA ALA A 563 -9.81 -36.12 -23.60
C ALA A 563 -8.75 -35.03 -23.35
N LEU A 564 -9.20 -33.82 -23.01
CA LEU A 564 -8.31 -32.72 -22.66
C LEU A 564 -7.56 -32.99 -21.35
N THR A 565 -8.20 -33.63 -20.37
CA THR A 565 -7.55 -34.02 -19.11
C THR A 565 -6.47 -35.09 -19.32
N GLU A 566 -6.70 -36.06 -20.21
CA GLU A 566 -5.69 -37.06 -20.56
C GLU A 566 -4.50 -36.44 -21.30
N LEU A 567 -4.76 -35.51 -22.23
CA LEU A 567 -3.71 -34.75 -22.92
C LEU A 567 -2.85 -33.97 -21.93
N ILE A 568 -3.47 -33.22 -21.02
CA ILE A 568 -2.77 -32.43 -19.99
C ILE A 568 -1.86 -33.33 -19.14
N LYS A 569 -2.36 -34.47 -18.65
CA LYS A 569 -1.55 -35.41 -17.87
C LYS A 569 -0.37 -35.99 -18.65
N ALA A 570 -0.57 -36.27 -19.94
CA ALA A 570 0.51 -36.78 -20.79
C ALA A 570 1.57 -35.70 -21.05
N LEU A 571 1.16 -34.45 -21.23
CA LEU A 571 2.04 -33.30 -21.37
C LEU A 571 2.84 -33.04 -20.08
N GLU A 572 2.19 -33.03 -18.91
CA GLU A 572 2.85 -32.93 -17.60
C GLU A 572 3.92 -34.02 -17.43
N ALA A 573 3.57 -35.28 -17.74
CA ALA A 573 4.50 -36.41 -17.65
C ALA A 573 5.67 -36.30 -18.66
N ARG A 574 5.41 -35.81 -19.87
CA ARG A 574 6.43 -35.63 -20.93
C ARG A 574 7.36 -34.46 -20.62
N TRP A 575 6.85 -33.38 -20.06
CA TRP A 575 7.59 -32.14 -19.81
C TRP A 575 8.22 -32.07 -18.42
N GLY A 576 7.80 -32.93 -17.49
CA GLY A 576 8.30 -32.94 -16.12
C GLY A 576 7.88 -31.70 -15.32
N LEU A 577 6.66 -31.21 -15.57
CA LEU A 577 6.07 -29.99 -15.00
C LEU A 577 4.87 -30.26 -14.09
#